data_AF-A0A1I5NH69-F1
#
_entry.id   AF-A0A1I5NH69-F1
#
_cell.length_a   1.000
_cell.length_b   1.000
_cell.length_c   1.000
_cell.angle_alpha   90.00
_cell.angle_beta   90.00
_cell.angle_gamma   90.00
#
_symmetry.space_group_name_H-M   'P 1'
#
loop_
_entity.id
_entity.type
_entity.pdbx_description
1 polymer ?
#
loop_
_entity_poly.entity_id
_entity_poly.type
_entity_poly.pdbx_seq_one_letter_code
_entity_poly.pdbx_strand_id
1 'polypeptide(L)' 'MRSEHPAQAERWIAQVFSARAARSGGVVRRSRAWVAREVGQERFEAEVRRRGFHLIEAGTQLIVICHPAPIRILF' A
#
# COMPACT_ATOMS: atom_id res chain seq x y z
N MET A 1 12.98 -20.80 8.07
CA MET A 1 11.66 -21.01 7.43
C MET A 1 10.75 -19.89 7.94
N ARG A 2 10.42 -18.90 7.10
CA ARG A 2 9.56 -17.77 7.49
C ARG A 2 8.10 -18.20 7.37
N SER A 3 7.53 -18.69 8.46
CA SER A 3 6.09 -18.92 8.58
C SER A 3 5.44 -17.62 9.06
N GLU A 4 4.89 -16.83 8.13
CA GLU A 4 3.92 -15.77 8.46
C GLU A 4 2.70 -16.01 7.57
N HIS A 5 1.60 -16.41 8.21
CA HIS A 5 0.44 -17.04 7.58
C HIS A 5 -0.13 -16.17 6.43
N PRO A 6 -0.36 -16.74 5.22
CA PRO A 6 -0.94 -16.02 4.08
C PRO A 6 -2.22 -15.24 4.43
N ALA A 7 -3.05 -15.82 5.30
CA ALA A 7 -4.28 -15.21 5.80
C ALA A 7 -4.05 -13.94 6.63
N GLN A 8 -2.92 -13.79 7.33
CA GLN A 8 -2.59 -12.57 8.08
C GLN A 8 -2.20 -11.44 7.12
N ALA A 9 -1.37 -11.74 6.13
CA ALA A 9 -0.96 -10.79 5.09
C ALA A 9 -2.17 -10.27 4.29
N GLU A 10 -3.11 -11.15 3.94
CA GLU A 10 -4.36 -10.79 3.26
C GLU A 10 -5.25 -9.89 4.13
N ARG A 11 -5.45 -10.25 5.40
CA ARG A 11 -6.21 -9.42 6.35
C ARG A 11 -5.58 -8.05 6.51
N TRP A 12 -4.26 -7.98 6.58
CA TRP A 12 -3.53 -6.73 6.71
C TRP A 12 -3.74 -5.83 5.49
N ILE A 13 -3.57 -6.37 4.27
CA ILE A 13 -3.83 -5.62 3.02
C ILE A 13 -5.28 -5.16 2.96
N ALA A 14 -6.22 -6.04 3.31
CA ALA A 14 -7.64 -5.71 3.32
C ALA A 14 -7.94 -4.58 4.30
N GLN A 15 -7.34 -4.59 5.49
CA GLN A 15 -7.47 -3.53 6.49
C GLN A 15 -6.88 -2.20 5.99
N VAL A 16 -5.73 -2.21 5.34
CA VAL A 16 -5.10 -1.00 4.81
C VAL A 16 -5.99 -0.33 3.76
N PHE A 17 -6.61 -1.12 2.88
CA PHE A 17 -7.47 -0.61 1.81
C PHE A 17 -8.97 -0.60 2.13
N SER A 18 -9.38 -1.01 3.33
CA SER A 18 -10.76 -0.83 3.82
C SER A 18 -10.98 0.54 4.46
N ALA A 19 -9.94 1.35 4.61
CA ALA A 19 -10.06 2.73 5.07
C ALA A 19 -10.87 3.58 4.08
N ARG A 20 -11.66 4.54 4.59
CA ARG A 20 -12.45 5.49 3.78
C ARG A 20 -11.59 6.19 2.72
N ALA A 21 -10.33 6.51 3.06
CA ALA A 21 -9.36 7.12 2.16
C ALA A 21 -9.16 6.31 0.86
N ALA A 22 -9.14 4.98 0.93
CA ALA A 22 -8.99 4.13 -0.26
C ALA A 22 -10.24 4.10 -1.16
N ARG A 23 -11.41 4.48 -0.63
CA ARG A 23 -12.67 4.53 -1.39
C ARG A 23 -13.00 5.91 -1.94
N SER A 24 -12.41 6.97 -1.41
CA SER A 24 -12.76 8.35 -1.73
C SER A 24 -11.65 9.15 -2.41
N GLY A 25 -10.62 8.49 -2.98
CA GLY A 25 -9.51 9.20 -3.63
C GLY A 25 -8.46 9.79 -2.68
N GLY A 26 -8.38 9.30 -1.44
CA GLY A 26 -7.46 9.80 -0.41
C GLY A 26 -6.04 9.25 -0.52
N VAL A 27 -5.28 9.43 0.56
CA VAL A 27 -3.88 9.00 0.68
C VAL A 27 -3.72 8.02 1.84
N VAL A 28 -3.01 6.93 1.61
CA VAL A 28 -2.59 5.97 2.64
C VAL A 28 -1.08 6.11 2.85
N ARG A 29 -0.65 6.25 4.11
CA ARG A 29 0.78 6.30 4.48
C ARG A 29 1.15 5.14 5.38
N ARG A 30 2.27 4.46 5.10
CA ARG A 30 2.79 3.34 5.89
C ARG A 30 4.32 3.36 5.97
N SER A 31 4.87 2.82 7.06
CA SER A 31 6.30 2.54 7.15
C SER A 31 6.68 1.42 6.19
N ARG A 32 7.73 1.63 5.39
CA ARG A 32 8.27 0.62 4.45
C ARG A 32 8.75 -0.62 5.19
N ALA A 33 9.46 -0.45 6.31
CA ALA A 33 9.92 -1.56 7.13
C ALA A 33 8.75 -2.38 7.69
N TRP A 34 7.66 -1.71 8.06
CA TRP A 34 6.47 -2.39 8.55
C TRP A 34 5.73 -3.14 7.44
N VAL A 35 5.59 -2.55 6.26
CA VAL A 35 5.03 -3.22 5.07
C VAL A 35 5.83 -4.46 4.71
N ALA A 36 7.16 -4.35 4.66
CA ALA A 36 8.05 -5.46 4.36
C ALA A 36 7.91 -6.61 5.38
N ARG A 37 7.63 -6.28 6.65
CA ARG A 37 7.40 -7.26 7.72
C ARG A 37 6.02 -7.92 7.64
N GLU A 38 4.96 -7.15 7.47
CA GLU A 38 3.58 -7.66 7.64
C GLU A 38 3.03 -8.36 6.40
N VAL A 39 3.44 -7.93 5.20
CA VAL A 39 2.84 -8.41 3.95
C VAL A 39 3.87 -8.69 2.84
N GLY A 40 5.08 -8.15 2.99
CA GLY A 40 6.11 -8.20 1.96
C GLY A 40 5.92 -7.11 0.90
N GLN A 41 7.02 -6.56 0.43
CA GLN A 41 7.02 -5.40 -0.46
C GLN A 41 6.37 -5.73 -1.81
N GLU A 42 6.74 -6.86 -2.44
CA GLU A 42 6.19 -7.28 -3.75
C GLU A 42 4.67 -7.46 -3.72
N ARG A 43 4.14 -8.09 -2.68
CA ARG A 43 2.69 -8.31 -2.52
C ARG A 43 1.94 -6.99 -2.35
N PHE A 44 2.52 -6.05 -1.60
CA PHE A 44 1.94 -4.71 -1.43
C PHE A 44 1.93 -3.93 -2.75
N GLU A 45 3.05 -3.93 -3.49
CA GLU A 45 3.15 -3.30 -4.80
C GLU A 45 2.16 -3.87 -5.81
N ALA A 46 2.04 -5.21 -5.86
CA ALA A 46 1.09 -5.89 -6.73
C ALA A 46 -0.36 -5.47 -6.43
N GLU A 47 -0.73 -5.36 -5.14
CA GLU A 47 -2.07 -4.94 -4.74
C GLU A 47 -2.36 -3.47 -5.07
N VAL A 48 -1.38 -2.58 -4.88
CA VAL A 48 -1.51 -1.17 -5.27
C VAL A 48 -1.73 -1.06 -6.79
N ARG A 49 -0.93 -1.78 -7.58
CA ARG A 49 -1.07 -1.84 -9.04
C ARG A 49 -2.43 -2.40 -9.47
N ARG A 50 -2.88 -3.49 -8.84
CA ARG A 50 -4.19 -4.13 -9.13
C ARG A 50 -5.36 -3.17 -8.93
N ARG A 51 -5.25 -2.23 -7.98
CA ARG A 51 -6.26 -1.21 -7.71
C ARG A 51 -6.20 0.01 -8.64
N GLY A 52 -5.20 0.09 -9.51
CA GLY A 52 -4.94 1.27 -10.34
C GLY A 52 -4.51 2.47 -9.51
N PHE A 53 -3.91 2.25 -8.34
CA PHE A 53 -3.39 3.30 -7.48
C PHE A 53 -1.90 3.52 -7.74
N HIS A 54 -1.37 4.59 -7.16
CA HIS A 54 0.05 4.93 -7.30
C HIS A 54 0.76 4.77 -5.97
N LEU A 55 1.95 4.15 -6.00
CA LEU A 55 2.83 4.03 -4.86
C LEU A 55 4.03 4.97 -5.02
N ILE A 56 4.33 5.74 -3.98
CA ILE A 56 5.51 6.60 -3.89
C ILE A 56 6.31 6.17 -2.67
N GLU A 57 7.62 5.98 -2.83
CA GLU A 57 8.55 5.83 -1.70
C GLU A 57 9.15 7.21 -1.36
N ALA A 58 9.02 7.61 -0.09
CA ALA A 58 9.53 8.86 0.44
C ALA A 58 10.31 8.58 1.74
N GLY A 59 11.61 8.34 1.60
CA GLY A 59 12.46 7.91 2.72
C GLY A 59 12.00 6.56 3.28
N THR A 60 11.66 6.51 4.56
CA THR A 60 11.17 5.28 5.21
C THR A 60 9.67 5.04 5.04
N GLN A 61 8.98 5.91 4.30
CA GLN A 61 7.54 5.86 4.13
C GLN A 61 7.14 5.42 2.72
N LEU A 62 6.07 4.65 2.66
CA LEU A 62 5.30 4.34 1.47
C LEU A 62 4.01 5.17 1.50
N ILE A 63 3.77 5.91 0.42
CA ILE A 63 2.60 6.77 0.23
C ILE A 63 1.82 6.21 -0.96
N VAL A 64 0.58 5.80 -0.72
CA VAL A 64 -0.35 5.36 -1.78
C VAL A 64 -1.35 6.47 -2.05
N ILE A 65 -1.37 6.96 -3.28
CA ILE A 65 -2.44 7.83 -3.78
C ILE A 65 -3.55 6.93 -4.33
N CYS A 66 -4.69 6.90 -3.65
CA CYS A 66 -5.80 6.00 -3.96
C CYS A 66 -6.70 6.53 -5.09
N HIS A 67 -6.09 6.95 -6.20
CA HIS A 67 -6.79 7.51 -7.35
C HIS A 67 -6.11 7.09 -8.67
N PRO A 68 -6.86 6.66 -9.70
CA PRO A 68 -6.28 6.23 -10.97
C PRO A 68 -5.81 7.36 -11.90
N ALA A 69 -6.20 8.61 -11.66
CA ALA A 69 -5.72 9.72 -12.48
C ALA A 69 -4.19 9.90 -12.35
N PRO A 70 -3.50 10.44 -13.37
CA PRO A 70 -2.07 10.68 -13.31
C PRO A 70 -1.66 11.56 -12.13
N ILE A 71 -0.47 11.30 -11.58
CA ILE A 71 0.13 12.15 -10.55
C ILE A 71 1.02 13.19 -11.23
N ARG A 72 0.93 14.42 -10.74
CA ARG A 72 1.87 15.50 -11.05
C ARG A 72 2.67 15.84 -9.79
N ILE A 73 3.99 15.68 -9.87
CA ILE A 73 4.93 16.20 -8.88
C ILE A 73 5.21 17.66 -9.26
N LEU A 74 5.08 18.59 -8.31
CA LEU A 74 5.11 20.02 -8.61
C LEU A 74 6.53 20.62 -8.61
N PHE A 75 7.48 19.95 -7.96
CA PHE A 75 8.87 20.38 -7.79
C PHE A 75 9.79 19.16 -7.64
#